data_AF-A0A7C2VCQ9-F1
#
_entry.id   AF-A0A7C2VCQ9-F1
#
_cell.length_a   1.000
_cell.length_b   1.000
_cell.length_c   1.000
_cell.angle_alpha   90.00
_cell.angle_beta   90.00
_cell.angle_gamma   90.00
#
_symmetry.space_group_name_H-M   'P 1'
#
loop_
_entity.id
_entity.type
_entity.pdbx_description
1 polymer ?
#
loop_
_entity_poly.entity_id
_entity_poly.type
_entity_poly.pdbx_seq_one_letter_code
_entity_poly.pdbx_strand_id
1 'polypeptide(L)'
;MDSSFRKRSVITVGIYCLIAVVIGGQAVFAVEGQTAVQAGYKQGLVHYENNQIDKALASFKDALAAAFPQPASGKLQDAVSLAQSGKADEAEKNLLSLFEEDATAARARYELGRIYEAQGKLDKAAVLFRNALATISSEGAKYVGVKSCKMCHFKQYKTWKKTRMAKTFEVLKPGANAEAKAKLKFDPQKDYTKDPLCLSCHTTGFGLPGGYKIPKDGDSKAVKAAKANEGTTCEACHGPGSKYIAIHKTIMSKKSYTPQELFQAGQYKVSAGVCTTCHNRRNPMAGPDYRFDYEKSKDEDTHEKVPLKYRAK
;
A
#
# COMPACT_ATOMS: atom_id res chain seq x y z
N MET A 1 13.50 -74.37 -22.74
CA MET A 1 14.09 -73.04 -22.50
C MET A 1 12.96 -72.13 -22.08
N ASP A 2 12.76 -71.95 -20.78
CA ASP A 2 11.75 -71.03 -20.25
C ASP A 2 12.39 -70.25 -19.10
N SER A 3 12.40 -68.93 -19.24
CA SER A 3 13.12 -67.99 -18.37
C SER A 3 12.11 -67.13 -17.63
N SER A 4 11.96 -67.40 -16.34
CA SER A 4 11.15 -66.60 -15.42
C SER A 4 11.82 -65.25 -15.13
N PHE A 5 11.27 -64.15 -15.62
CA PHE A 5 11.66 -62.80 -15.20
C PHE A 5 10.57 -62.18 -14.30
N ARG A 6 10.90 -62.01 -13.02
CA ARG A 6 10.05 -61.31 -12.03
C ARG A 6 10.07 -59.80 -12.29
N LYS A 7 8.88 -59.19 -12.33
CA LYS A 7 8.68 -57.74 -12.38
C LYS A 7 9.25 -57.06 -11.12
N ARG A 8 10.04 -55.99 -11.28
CA ARG A 8 10.27 -54.98 -10.25
C ARG A 8 9.52 -53.72 -10.64
N SER A 9 8.54 -53.34 -9.83
CA SER A 9 7.84 -52.06 -9.92
C SER A 9 8.77 -50.95 -9.43
N VAL A 10 9.08 -49.97 -10.29
CA VAL A 10 9.72 -48.73 -9.89
C VAL A 10 8.61 -47.73 -9.57
N ILE A 11 8.47 -47.38 -8.30
CA ILE A 11 7.64 -46.26 -7.86
C ILE A 11 8.50 -45.01 -8.00
N THR A 12 8.20 -44.19 -9.00
CA THR A 12 8.83 -42.88 -9.19
C THR A 12 8.20 -41.91 -8.19
N VAL A 13 8.86 -41.67 -7.04
CA VAL A 13 8.53 -40.56 -6.15
C VAL A 13 9.09 -39.29 -6.78
N GLY A 14 8.22 -38.51 -7.44
CA GLY A 14 8.58 -37.22 -8.01
C GLY A 14 8.87 -36.20 -6.90
N ILE A 15 10.16 -36.04 -6.56
CA ILE A 15 10.63 -34.90 -5.78
C ILE A 15 10.66 -33.69 -6.71
N TYR A 16 9.62 -32.87 -6.68
CA TYR A 16 9.66 -31.54 -7.28
C TYR A 16 10.52 -30.63 -6.40
N CYS A 17 11.82 -30.59 -6.71
CA CYS A 17 12.72 -29.56 -6.21
C CYS A 17 12.30 -28.21 -6.81
N LEU A 18 11.65 -27.37 -5.99
CA LEU A 18 11.44 -25.95 -6.26
C LEU A 18 12.79 -25.22 -6.22
N ILE A 19 13.45 -25.10 -7.37
CA ILE A 19 14.64 -24.27 -7.51
C ILE A 19 14.19 -22.81 -7.69
N ALA A 20 14.32 -22.03 -6.62
CA ALA A 20 14.30 -20.57 -6.73
C ALA A 20 15.63 -20.12 -7.36
N VAL A 21 15.63 -19.88 -8.67
CA VAL A 21 16.80 -19.28 -9.34
C VAL A 21 16.74 -17.77 -9.11
N VAL A 22 17.67 -17.26 -8.29
CA VAL A 22 17.87 -15.82 -8.10
C VAL A 22 18.71 -15.32 -9.27
N ILE A 23 18.06 -14.70 -10.26
CA ILE A 23 18.75 -13.89 -11.28
C ILE A 23 18.47 -12.42 -10.95
N GLY A 24 19.50 -11.66 -10.57
CA GLY A 24 19.46 -10.20 -10.58
C GLY A 24 18.57 -9.48 -9.56
N GLY A 25 18.37 -10.04 -8.36
CA GLY A 25 17.71 -9.32 -7.26
C GLY A 25 16.19 -9.13 -7.41
N GLN A 26 15.57 -9.76 -8.40
CA GLN A 26 14.12 -9.88 -8.50
C GLN A 26 13.71 -11.28 -8.03
N ALA A 27 12.78 -11.37 -7.08
CA ALA A 27 12.16 -12.64 -6.73
C ALA A 27 11.35 -13.12 -7.94
N VAL A 28 11.87 -14.11 -8.67
CA VAL A 28 11.14 -14.77 -9.75
C VAL A 28 10.17 -15.75 -9.11
N PHE A 29 8.92 -15.32 -8.94
CA PHE A 29 7.84 -16.22 -8.53
C PHE A 29 7.57 -17.22 -9.66
N ALA A 30 7.33 -18.49 -9.33
CA ALA A 30 6.91 -19.50 -10.31
C ALA A 30 5.69 -19.00 -11.10
N VAL A 31 5.54 -19.41 -12.36
CA VAL A 31 4.44 -18.98 -13.24
C VAL A 31 3.07 -19.24 -12.61
N GLU A 32 2.92 -20.37 -11.90
CA GLU A 32 1.72 -20.71 -11.12
C GLU A 32 1.49 -19.78 -9.91
N GLY A 33 2.57 -19.32 -9.27
CA GLY A 33 2.50 -18.31 -8.22
C GLY A 33 2.05 -16.95 -8.76
N GLN A 34 2.48 -16.59 -9.98
CA GLN A 34 2.07 -15.34 -10.64
C GLN A 34 0.58 -15.32 -10.99
N THR A 35 0.02 -16.44 -11.48
CA THR A 35 -1.42 -16.53 -11.79
C THR A 35 -2.26 -16.47 -10.50
N ALA A 36 -1.84 -17.15 -9.43
CA ALA A 36 -2.49 -17.07 -8.12
C ALA A 36 -2.45 -15.65 -7.53
N VAL A 37 -1.32 -14.96 -7.62
CA VAL A 37 -1.16 -13.56 -7.19
C VAL A 37 -2.13 -12.63 -7.94
N GLN A 38 -2.24 -12.77 -9.25
CA GLN A 38 -3.15 -11.95 -10.06
C GLN A 38 -4.61 -12.22 -9.72
N ALA A 39 -4.99 -13.50 -9.62
CA ALA A 39 -6.36 -13.92 -9.33
C ALA A 39 -6.80 -13.46 -7.93
N GLY A 40 -6.00 -13.76 -6.89
CA GLY A 40 -6.34 -13.36 -5.52
C GLY A 40 -6.31 -11.85 -5.31
N TYR A 41 -5.45 -11.10 -6.03
CA TYR A 41 -5.51 -9.64 -6.02
C TYR A 41 -6.83 -9.12 -6.60
N LYS A 42 -7.23 -9.57 -7.81
CA LYS A 42 -8.49 -9.14 -8.44
C LYS A 42 -9.71 -9.52 -7.60
N GLN A 43 -9.79 -10.76 -7.15
CA GLN A 43 -10.91 -11.25 -6.35
C GLN A 43 -10.99 -10.53 -5.00
N GLY A 44 -9.86 -10.36 -4.33
CA GLY A 44 -9.82 -9.66 -3.05
C GLY A 44 -10.22 -8.19 -3.17
N LEU A 45 -9.88 -7.50 -4.27
CA LEU A 45 -10.35 -6.13 -4.53
C LEU A 45 -11.88 -6.07 -4.61
N VAL A 46 -12.51 -6.99 -5.34
CA VAL A 46 -13.99 -7.07 -5.44
C VAL A 46 -14.64 -7.25 -4.06
N HIS A 47 -14.10 -8.14 -3.22
CA HIS A 47 -14.61 -8.31 -1.87
C HIS A 47 -14.38 -7.08 -0.98
N TYR A 48 -13.20 -6.46 -1.09
CA TYR A 48 -12.83 -5.27 -0.33
C TYR A 48 -13.75 -4.09 -0.66
N GLU A 49 -14.05 -3.87 -1.94
CA GLU A 49 -14.97 -2.83 -2.42
C GLU A 49 -16.41 -3.02 -1.92
N ASN A 50 -16.83 -4.28 -1.79
CA ASN A 50 -18.14 -4.67 -1.26
C ASN A 50 -18.19 -4.72 0.27
N ASN A 51 -17.16 -4.22 0.96
CA ASN A 51 -17.04 -4.24 2.42
C ASN A 51 -17.09 -5.65 3.03
N GLN A 52 -16.72 -6.67 2.24
CA GLN A 52 -16.63 -8.06 2.66
C GLN A 52 -15.21 -8.35 3.13
N ILE A 53 -14.81 -7.70 4.23
CA ILE A 53 -13.41 -7.68 4.70
C ILE A 53 -12.87 -9.09 4.94
N ASP A 54 -13.65 -9.99 5.53
CA ASP A 54 -13.22 -11.38 5.78
C ASP A 54 -12.91 -12.13 4.47
N LYS A 55 -13.76 -11.97 3.44
CA LYS A 55 -13.55 -12.59 2.12
C LYS A 55 -12.37 -11.97 1.39
N ALA A 56 -12.16 -10.66 1.55
CA ALA A 56 -11.01 -9.96 1.00
C ALA A 56 -9.72 -10.46 1.64
N LEU A 57 -9.68 -10.57 2.97
CA LEU A 57 -8.55 -11.13 3.71
C LEU A 57 -8.21 -12.55 3.25
N ALA A 58 -9.21 -13.43 3.13
CA ALA A 58 -9.00 -14.79 2.63
C ALA A 58 -8.36 -14.78 1.23
N SER A 59 -8.97 -14.06 0.28
CA SER A 59 -8.47 -13.99 -1.10
C SER A 59 -7.05 -13.42 -1.19
N PHE A 60 -6.75 -12.38 -0.41
CA PHE A 60 -5.42 -11.78 -0.41
C PHE A 60 -4.37 -12.67 0.28
N LYS A 61 -4.73 -13.31 1.39
CA LYS A 61 -3.81 -14.18 2.15
C LYS A 61 -3.42 -15.41 1.37
N ASP A 62 -4.37 -16.05 0.70
CA ASP A 62 -4.08 -17.25 -0.11
C ASP A 62 -3.07 -16.91 -1.23
N ALA A 63 -3.28 -15.78 -1.92
CA ALA A 63 -2.36 -15.28 -2.92
C ALA A 63 -0.98 -14.89 -2.35
N LEU A 64 -0.95 -14.26 -1.17
CA LEU A 64 0.32 -13.90 -0.52
C LEU A 64 1.06 -15.12 0.02
N ALA A 65 0.36 -16.14 0.52
CA ALA A 65 0.97 -17.41 0.93
C ALA A 65 1.59 -18.15 -0.25
N ALA A 66 0.91 -18.14 -1.41
CA ALA A 66 1.46 -18.69 -2.66
C ALA A 66 2.68 -17.90 -3.15
N ALA A 67 2.67 -16.58 -3.03
CA ALA A 67 3.83 -15.73 -3.35
C ALA A 67 5.00 -15.96 -2.38
N PHE A 68 4.69 -16.17 -1.10
CA PHE A 68 5.64 -16.19 0.00
C PHE A 68 5.59 -17.52 0.78
N PRO A 69 5.90 -18.66 0.13
CA PRO A 69 5.70 -19.98 0.73
C PRO A 69 6.67 -20.28 1.87
N GLN A 70 7.81 -19.61 1.89
CA GLN A 70 8.83 -19.79 2.93
C GLN A 70 8.59 -18.85 4.12
N PRO A 71 9.02 -19.22 5.33
CA PRO A 71 9.05 -18.30 6.46
C PRO A 71 9.82 -17.01 6.16
N ALA A 72 9.52 -15.96 6.94
CA ALA A 72 10.32 -14.73 6.89
C ALA A 72 11.78 -15.04 7.27
N SER A 73 12.73 -14.26 6.76
CA SER A 73 14.15 -14.42 7.04
C SER A 73 14.84 -13.07 7.27
N GLY A 74 16.01 -13.10 7.90
CA GLY A 74 16.78 -11.90 8.26
C GLY A 74 15.93 -10.87 9.03
N LYS A 75 16.01 -9.60 8.62
CA LYS A 75 15.30 -8.48 9.30
C LYS A 75 13.78 -8.66 9.38
N LEU A 76 13.17 -9.41 8.46
CA LEU A 76 11.73 -9.70 8.51
C LEU A 76 11.43 -10.66 9.66
N GLN A 77 12.25 -11.70 9.86
CA GLN A 77 12.09 -12.65 10.95
C GLN A 77 12.30 -11.98 12.31
N ASP A 78 13.25 -11.05 12.42
CA ASP A 78 13.47 -10.28 13.64
C ASP A 78 12.21 -9.51 14.04
N ALA A 79 11.55 -8.85 13.08
CA ALA A 79 10.30 -8.14 13.33
C ALA A 79 9.14 -9.08 13.69
N VAL A 80 9.03 -10.24 13.04
CA VAL A 80 8.03 -11.26 13.41
C VAL A 80 8.25 -11.73 14.85
N SER A 81 9.50 -11.95 15.26
CA SER A 81 9.86 -12.39 16.62
C SER A 81 9.55 -11.32 17.67
N LEU A 82 9.78 -10.04 17.34
CA LEU A 82 9.36 -8.92 18.19
C LEU A 82 7.84 -8.91 18.41
N ALA A 83 7.05 -9.07 17.35
CA ALA A 83 5.59 -9.12 17.49
C ALA A 83 5.12 -10.29 18.36
N GLN A 84 5.72 -11.47 18.21
CA GLN A 84 5.41 -12.67 19.01
C GLN A 84 5.75 -12.49 20.50
N SER A 85 6.77 -11.69 20.82
CA SER A 85 7.15 -11.34 22.18
C SER A 85 6.34 -10.17 22.78
N GLY A 86 5.25 -9.76 22.14
CA GLY A 86 4.36 -8.68 22.60
C GLY A 86 4.85 -7.27 22.23
N LYS A 87 5.99 -7.14 21.53
CA LYS A 87 6.59 -5.86 21.12
C LYS A 87 6.11 -5.43 19.73
N ALA A 88 4.79 -5.36 19.56
CA ALA A 88 4.18 -5.10 18.25
C ALA A 88 4.58 -3.74 17.64
N ASP A 89 4.76 -2.71 18.47
CA ASP A 89 5.14 -1.37 17.98
C ASP A 89 6.58 -1.33 17.45
N GLU A 90 7.51 -2.07 18.08
CA GLU A 90 8.88 -2.22 17.61
C GLU A 90 8.91 -3.02 16.30
N ALA A 91 8.11 -4.09 16.22
CA ALA A 91 7.96 -4.88 15.00
C ALA A 91 7.43 -4.05 13.83
N GLU A 92 6.41 -3.22 14.07
CA GLU A 92 5.83 -2.33 13.07
C GLU A 92 6.89 -1.35 12.53
N LYS A 93 7.62 -0.69 13.42
CA LYS A 93 8.71 0.23 13.03
C LYS A 93 9.75 -0.47 12.17
N ASN A 94 10.18 -1.67 12.56
CA ASN A 94 11.15 -2.45 11.80
C ASN A 94 10.62 -2.80 10.42
N LEU A 95 9.37 -3.26 10.30
CA LEU A 95 8.78 -3.61 9.00
C LEU A 95 8.59 -2.41 8.08
N LEU A 96 8.16 -1.25 8.61
CA LEU A 96 8.01 -0.01 7.84
C LEU A 96 9.35 0.47 7.26
N SER A 97 10.46 0.23 7.96
CA SER A 97 11.80 0.55 7.47
C SER A 97 12.24 -0.30 6.28
N LEU A 98 11.54 -1.41 6.00
CA LEU A 98 11.81 -2.32 4.89
C LEU A 98 10.94 -2.03 3.66
N PHE A 99 10.19 -0.93 3.64
CA PHE A 99 9.32 -0.54 2.52
C PHE A 99 10.10 0.13 1.39
N GLU A 100 11.21 -0.48 0.98
CA GLU A 100 11.97 -0.11 -0.22
C GLU A 100 11.45 -0.97 -1.39
N GLU A 101 10.99 -0.36 -2.49
CA GLU A 101 10.27 -1.10 -3.54
C GLU A 101 11.03 -2.29 -4.14
N ASP A 102 10.65 -3.48 -3.73
CA ASP A 102 10.96 -4.79 -4.31
C ASP A 102 10.07 -5.87 -3.64
N ALA A 103 10.41 -7.15 -3.82
CA ALA A 103 9.72 -8.26 -3.18
C ALA A 103 9.86 -8.28 -1.64
N THR A 104 10.93 -7.72 -1.09
CA THR A 104 11.15 -7.56 0.36
C THR A 104 10.10 -6.63 0.95
N ALA A 105 9.81 -5.50 0.30
CA ALA A 105 8.76 -4.59 0.76
C ALA A 105 7.36 -5.20 0.70
N ALA A 106 7.07 -6.02 -0.32
CA ALA A 106 5.82 -6.77 -0.38
C ALA A 106 5.72 -7.78 0.76
N ARG A 107 6.81 -8.50 1.07
CA ARG A 107 6.84 -9.42 2.21
C ARG A 107 6.72 -8.69 3.55
N ALA A 108 7.38 -7.54 3.71
CA ALA A 108 7.27 -6.72 4.92
C ALA A 108 5.83 -6.28 5.19
N ARG A 109 5.10 -5.88 4.13
CA ARG A 109 3.67 -5.57 4.22
C ARG A 109 2.83 -6.78 4.60
N TYR A 110 3.13 -7.95 4.03
CA TYR A 110 2.45 -9.18 4.41
C TYR A 110 2.65 -9.50 5.89
N GLU A 111 3.88 -9.44 6.41
CA GLU A 111 4.12 -9.70 7.83
C GLU A 111 3.45 -8.66 8.74
N LEU A 112 3.48 -7.37 8.38
CA LEU A 112 2.77 -6.35 9.15
C LEU A 112 1.25 -6.56 9.12
N GLY A 113 0.71 -7.01 7.99
CA GLY A 113 -0.71 -7.34 7.86
C GLY A 113 -1.10 -8.50 8.78
N ARG A 114 -0.27 -9.53 8.89
CA ARG A 114 -0.49 -10.65 9.83
C ARG A 114 -0.47 -10.22 11.28
N ILE A 115 0.42 -9.28 11.64
CA ILE A 115 0.47 -8.70 13.00
C ILE A 115 -0.84 -7.97 13.31
N TYR A 116 -1.35 -7.15 12.39
CA TYR A 116 -2.62 -6.46 12.59
C TYR A 116 -3.82 -7.40 12.59
N GLU A 117 -3.81 -8.46 11.77
CA GLU A 117 -4.83 -9.49 11.79
C GLU A 117 -4.89 -10.18 13.17
N ALA A 118 -3.75 -10.58 13.73
CA ALA A 118 -3.66 -11.18 15.06
C ALA A 118 -4.17 -10.24 16.19
N GLN A 119 -4.17 -8.93 15.95
CA GLN A 119 -4.72 -7.92 16.86
C GLN A 119 -6.21 -7.62 16.61
N GLY A 120 -6.87 -8.32 15.69
CA GLY A 120 -8.25 -8.07 15.28
C GLY A 120 -8.44 -6.80 14.44
N LYS A 121 -7.36 -6.16 13.98
CA LYS A 121 -7.39 -4.93 13.16
C LYS A 121 -7.53 -5.29 11.67
N LEU A 122 -8.63 -5.97 11.34
CA LEU A 122 -8.88 -6.60 10.04
C LEU A 122 -8.80 -5.62 8.86
N ASP A 123 -9.35 -4.41 9.01
CA ASP A 123 -9.28 -3.37 7.97
C ASP A 123 -7.83 -3.00 7.61
N LYS A 124 -6.97 -2.88 8.63
CA LYS A 124 -5.54 -2.56 8.42
C LYS A 124 -4.81 -3.72 7.77
N ALA A 125 -5.11 -4.95 8.19
CA ALA A 125 -4.55 -6.15 7.57
C ALA A 125 -4.93 -6.22 6.08
N ALA A 126 -6.19 -5.99 5.73
CA ALA A 126 -6.67 -6.01 4.36
C ALA A 126 -5.99 -4.96 3.47
N VAL A 127 -5.80 -3.73 4.00
CA VAL A 127 -5.03 -2.67 3.31
C VAL A 127 -3.60 -3.11 3.04
N LEU A 128 -2.92 -3.69 4.03
CA LEU A 128 -1.53 -4.12 3.87
C LEU A 128 -1.38 -5.29 2.90
N PHE A 129 -2.28 -6.27 2.96
CA PHE A 129 -2.28 -7.41 2.04
C PHE A 129 -2.56 -6.98 0.60
N ARG A 130 -3.59 -6.14 0.39
CA ARG A 130 -3.87 -5.53 -0.92
C ARG A 130 -2.63 -4.81 -1.45
N ASN A 131 -1.98 -4.00 -0.63
CA ASN A 131 -0.81 -3.24 -1.01
C ASN A 131 0.42 -4.12 -1.29
N ALA A 132 0.60 -5.23 -0.55
CA ALA A 132 1.63 -6.22 -0.82
C ALA A 132 1.43 -6.86 -2.21
N LEU A 133 0.20 -7.30 -2.51
CA LEU A 133 -0.15 -7.84 -3.82
C LEU A 133 -0.03 -6.82 -4.94
N ALA A 134 -0.41 -5.56 -4.70
CA ALA A 134 -0.24 -4.49 -5.69
C ALA A 134 1.25 -4.25 -6.05
N THR A 135 2.19 -4.58 -5.16
CA THR A 135 3.63 -4.50 -5.44
C THR A 135 4.14 -5.62 -6.35
N ILE A 136 3.61 -6.85 -6.20
CA ILE A 136 4.12 -8.05 -6.89
C ILE A 136 3.26 -8.53 -8.06
N SER A 137 2.01 -8.07 -8.13
CA SER A 137 1.08 -8.39 -9.22
C SER A 137 1.33 -7.48 -10.41
N SER A 138 1.38 -8.06 -11.61
CA SER A 138 1.33 -7.30 -12.87
C SER A 138 0.05 -6.46 -13.01
N GLU A 139 -0.98 -6.79 -12.22
CA GLU A 139 -2.24 -6.09 -12.18
C GLU A 139 -2.25 -4.93 -11.18
N GLY A 140 -1.19 -4.76 -10.41
CA GLY A 140 -1.00 -3.62 -9.52
C GLY A 140 -0.96 -2.29 -10.27
N ALA A 141 -1.77 -1.33 -9.83
CA ALA A 141 -1.66 0.05 -10.28
C ALA A 141 -0.53 0.78 -9.53
N LYS A 142 0.07 1.78 -10.18
CA LYS A 142 1.17 2.59 -9.67
C LYS A 142 0.71 4.01 -9.43
N TYR A 143 1.28 4.64 -8.41
CA TYR A 143 1.13 6.07 -8.18
C TYR A 143 1.84 6.84 -9.29
N VAL A 144 1.23 7.94 -9.73
CA VAL A 144 1.74 8.77 -10.84
C VAL A 144 1.99 10.22 -10.43
N GLY A 145 1.68 10.57 -9.19
CA GLY A 145 1.88 11.87 -8.61
C GLY A 145 0.85 12.91 -9.06
N VAL A 146 0.70 13.93 -8.22
CA VAL A 146 -0.36 14.93 -8.34
C VAL A 146 -0.35 15.74 -9.65
N LYS A 147 0.81 15.83 -10.31
CA LYS A 147 0.96 16.53 -11.59
C LYS A 147 0.13 15.87 -12.70
N SER A 148 0.05 14.55 -12.71
CA SER A 148 -0.73 13.79 -13.68
C SER A 148 -2.23 14.09 -13.55
N CYS A 149 -2.71 14.23 -12.31
CA CYS A 149 -4.11 14.58 -12.02
C CYS A 149 -4.42 16.04 -12.38
N LYS A 150 -3.51 16.97 -12.08
CA LYS A 150 -3.66 18.42 -12.33
C LYS A 150 -3.97 18.74 -13.79
N MET A 151 -3.46 17.95 -14.75
CA MET A 151 -3.65 18.20 -16.18
C MET A 151 -5.12 18.26 -16.59
N CYS A 152 -5.98 17.44 -15.98
CA CYS A 152 -7.42 17.41 -16.25
C CYS A 152 -8.25 18.00 -15.09
N HIS A 153 -7.80 17.85 -13.85
CA HIS A 153 -8.50 18.28 -12.64
C HIS A 153 -7.89 19.55 -12.03
N PHE A 154 -7.68 20.58 -12.85
CA PHE A 154 -6.98 21.80 -12.43
C PHE A 154 -7.73 22.57 -11.33
N LYS A 155 -9.07 22.62 -11.36
CA LYS A 155 -9.88 23.30 -10.34
C LYS A 155 -9.71 22.66 -8.96
N GLN A 156 -9.85 21.34 -8.89
CA GLN A 156 -9.63 20.54 -7.68
C GLN A 156 -8.18 20.67 -7.19
N TYR A 157 -7.20 20.63 -8.11
CA TYR A 157 -5.80 20.86 -7.74
C TYR A 157 -5.57 22.23 -7.08
N LYS A 158 -6.20 23.30 -7.58
CA LYS A 158 -6.03 24.66 -7.03
C LYS A 158 -6.54 24.81 -5.62
N THR A 159 -7.59 24.08 -5.25
CA THR A 159 -8.15 24.09 -3.89
C THR A 159 -7.44 23.09 -2.99
N TRP A 160 -7.18 21.87 -3.48
CA TRP A 160 -6.36 20.86 -2.79
C TRP A 160 -5.01 21.43 -2.32
N LYS A 161 -4.24 22.11 -3.18
CA LYS A 161 -2.89 22.57 -2.82
C LYS A 161 -2.84 23.55 -1.64
N LYS A 162 -3.99 24.10 -1.24
CA LYS A 162 -4.11 25.05 -0.12
C LYS A 162 -4.38 24.35 1.21
N THR A 163 -4.84 23.09 1.18
CA THR A 163 -5.27 22.34 2.36
C THR A 163 -4.08 21.96 3.25
N ARG A 164 -4.34 21.56 4.49
CA ARG A 164 -3.30 21.00 5.36
C ARG A 164 -2.79 19.66 4.85
N MET A 165 -3.67 18.83 4.26
CA MET A 165 -3.31 17.55 3.64
C MET A 165 -2.20 17.72 2.59
N ALA A 166 -2.29 18.76 1.74
CA ALA A 166 -1.26 19.04 0.74
C ALA A 166 0.09 19.47 1.34
N LYS A 167 0.11 19.95 2.59
CA LYS A 167 1.28 20.51 3.28
C LYS A 167 1.81 19.61 4.39
N THR A 168 1.27 18.40 4.55
CA THR A 168 1.66 17.51 5.66
C THR A 168 3.17 17.26 5.69
N PHE A 169 3.82 17.06 4.54
CA PHE A 169 5.26 16.78 4.50
C PHE A 169 6.12 17.91 5.09
N GLU A 170 5.71 19.16 4.93
CA GLU A 170 6.48 20.33 5.38
C GLU A 170 6.73 20.34 6.89
N VAL A 171 5.80 19.80 7.67
CA VAL A 171 5.92 19.78 9.14
C VAL A 171 6.99 18.81 9.63
N LEU A 172 7.47 17.90 8.78
CA LEU A 172 8.52 16.93 9.12
C LEU A 172 9.93 17.51 9.05
N LYS A 173 10.12 18.63 8.34
CA LYS A 173 11.43 19.23 8.14
C LYS A 173 12.02 19.78 9.45
N PRO A 174 13.35 19.80 9.62
CA PRO A 174 14.01 20.49 10.73
C PRO A 174 13.51 21.93 10.89
N GLY A 175 13.26 22.35 12.13
CA GLY A 175 12.78 23.69 12.49
C GLY A 175 11.30 23.95 12.20
N ALA A 176 10.63 23.16 11.35
CA ALA A 176 9.21 23.35 11.07
C ALA A 176 8.34 23.02 12.29
N ASN A 177 7.33 23.87 12.57
CA ASN A 177 6.38 23.71 13.68
C ASN A 177 7.04 23.41 15.04
N ALA A 178 8.14 24.10 15.36
CA ALA A 178 8.96 23.83 16.53
C ALA A 178 8.17 23.78 17.85
N GLU A 179 7.26 24.72 18.07
CA GLU A 179 6.43 24.77 19.28
C GLU A 179 5.54 23.53 19.41
N ALA A 180 4.86 23.13 18.33
CA ALA A 180 4.00 21.95 18.32
C ALA A 180 4.81 20.66 18.53
N LYS A 181 5.99 20.55 17.90
CA LYS A 181 6.91 19.42 18.10
C LYS A 181 7.36 19.33 19.56
N ALA A 182 7.79 20.44 20.15
CA ALA A 182 8.21 20.48 21.54
C ALA A 182 7.09 20.07 22.52
N LYS A 183 5.85 20.56 22.30
CA LYS A 183 4.67 20.15 23.09
C LYS A 183 4.39 18.66 22.99
N LEU A 184 4.65 18.06 21.84
CA LEU A 184 4.49 16.62 21.57
C LEU A 184 5.74 15.80 21.93
N LYS A 185 6.75 16.41 22.57
CA LYS A 185 8.03 15.79 22.95
C LYS A 185 8.86 15.28 21.77
N PHE A 186 8.69 15.88 20.60
CA PHE A 186 9.57 15.69 19.46
C PHE A 186 10.66 16.76 19.46
N ASP A 187 11.88 16.37 19.09
CA ASP A 187 12.97 17.31 18.81
C ASP A 187 12.62 18.18 17.59
N PRO A 188 12.51 19.52 17.73
CA PRO A 188 12.23 20.43 16.63
C PRO A 188 13.24 20.41 15.49
N GLN A 189 14.51 20.11 15.78
CA GLN A 189 15.62 20.16 14.82
C GLN A 189 15.89 18.82 14.13
N LYS A 190 15.33 17.73 14.65
CA LYS A 190 15.43 16.43 14.00
C LYS A 190 14.71 16.43 12.65
N ASP A 191 15.34 15.80 11.67
CA ASP A 191 14.76 15.55 10.36
C ASP A 191 13.87 14.30 10.38
N TYR A 192 12.55 14.51 10.35
CA TYR A 192 11.57 13.42 10.26
C TYR A 192 11.21 13.07 8.82
N THR A 193 11.76 13.76 7.81
CA THR A 193 11.52 13.44 6.40
C THR A 193 12.15 12.13 5.96
N LYS A 194 12.96 11.51 6.83
CA LYS A 194 13.55 10.19 6.66
C LYS A 194 12.94 9.14 7.59
N ASP A 195 11.92 9.48 8.38
CA ASP A 195 11.30 8.57 9.35
C ASP A 195 10.11 7.81 8.71
N PRO A 196 10.20 6.48 8.49
CA PRO A 196 9.14 5.69 7.89
C PRO A 196 7.79 5.79 8.63
N LEU A 197 7.81 5.98 9.96
CA LEU A 197 6.58 6.13 10.75
C LEU A 197 5.85 7.41 10.36
N CYS A 198 6.58 8.52 10.24
CA CYS A 198 6.03 9.81 9.82
C CYS A 198 5.61 9.80 8.35
N LEU A 199 6.45 9.23 7.47
CA LEU A 199 6.23 9.22 6.03
C LEU A 199 4.97 8.44 5.63
N SER A 200 4.59 7.42 6.42
CA SER A 200 3.36 6.65 6.20
C SER A 200 2.08 7.50 6.16
N CYS A 201 2.08 8.66 6.84
CA CYS A 201 0.94 9.58 6.91
C CYS A 201 1.20 10.93 6.21
N HIS A 202 2.46 11.32 6.07
CA HIS A 202 2.85 12.63 5.56
C HIS A 202 3.23 12.63 4.08
N THR A 203 3.18 11.48 3.40
CA THR A 203 3.42 11.32 1.97
C THR A 203 2.35 10.46 1.33
N THR A 204 2.33 10.42 0.00
CA THR A 204 1.42 9.56 -0.75
C THR A 204 2.12 8.30 -1.24
N GLY A 205 1.54 7.14 -0.93
CA GLY A 205 2.02 5.87 -1.45
C GLY A 205 3.40 5.48 -0.95
N PHE A 206 3.74 5.76 0.32
CA PHE A 206 5.07 5.48 0.86
C PHE A 206 5.51 4.02 0.63
N GLY A 207 6.61 3.87 -0.12
CA GLY A 207 7.20 2.59 -0.50
C GLY A 207 6.35 1.73 -1.45
N LEU A 208 5.23 2.25 -1.98
CA LEU A 208 4.36 1.56 -2.94
C LEU A 208 4.74 1.95 -4.36
N PRO A 209 4.54 1.06 -5.36
CA PRO A 209 4.91 1.30 -6.76
C PRO A 209 4.60 2.71 -7.27
N GLY A 210 5.63 3.49 -7.55
CA GLY A 210 5.53 4.86 -8.08
C GLY A 210 5.19 5.95 -7.05
N GLY A 211 5.02 5.56 -5.79
CA GLY A 211 4.70 6.44 -4.67
C GLY A 211 5.92 7.13 -4.10
N TYR A 212 5.80 7.68 -2.89
CA TYR A 212 6.92 8.34 -2.23
C TYR A 212 7.99 7.32 -1.81
N LYS A 213 9.25 7.65 -2.10
CA LYS A 213 10.44 6.96 -1.60
C LYS A 213 11.37 7.98 -0.98
N ILE A 214 12.10 7.57 0.05
CA ILE A 214 13.15 8.39 0.63
C ILE A 214 14.26 8.50 -0.42
N PRO A 215 14.55 9.70 -0.96
CA PRO A 215 15.62 9.85 -1.92
C PRO A 215 16.97 9.59 -1.22
N LYS A 216 17.87 8.87 -1.90
CA LYS A 216 19.24 8.71 -1.42
C LYS A 216 19.95 10.06 -1.42
N ASP A 217 20.78 10.29 -0.40
CA ASP A 217 21.55 11.53 -0.29
C ASP A 217 22.41 11.74 -1.54
N GLY A 218 22.35 12.94 -2.11
CA GLY A 218 23.03 13.29 -3.36
C GLY A 218 22.30 12.92 -4.67
N ASP A 219 21.21 12.15 -4.63
CA ASP A 219 20.44 11.80 -5.84
C ASP A 219 19.38 12.87 -6.17
N SER A 220 19.80 13.90 -6.89
CA SER A 220 18.92 15.00 -7.32
C SER A 220 17.72 14.55 -8.16
N LYS A 221 17.85 13.44 -8.91
CA LYS A 221 16.77 12.87 -9.73
C LYS A 221 15.73 12.20 -8.83
N ALA A 222 16.17 11.41 -7.85
CA ALA A 222 15.28 10.82 -6.84
C ALA A 222 14.57 11.90 -6.02
N VAL A 223 15.29 12.95 -5.60
CA VAL A 223 14.67 14.10 -4.90
C VAL A 223 13.57 14.74 -5.75
N LYS A 224 13.83 14.99 -7.05
CA LYS A 224 12.82 15.56 -7.95
C LYS A 224 11.62 14.64 -8.17
N ALA A 225 11.84 13.33 -8.20
CA ALA A 225 10.78 12.34 -8.33
C ALA A 225 9.91 12.27 -7.06
N ALA A 226 10.54 12.24 -5.88
CA ALA A 226 9.85 12.16 -4.58
C ALA A 226 8.88 13.33 -4.36
N LYS A 227 9.24 14.55 -4.82
CA LYS A 227 8.37 15.75 -4.77
C LYS A 227 6.99 15.58 -5.38
N ALA A 228 6.78 14.61 -6.28
CA ALA A 228 5.46 14.36 -6.85
C ALA A 228 4.45 13.76 -5.86
N ASN A 229 4.97 13.17 -4.77
CA ASN A 229 4.23 12.43 -3.75
C ASN A 229 4.49 12.95 -2.32
N GLU A 230 5.18 14.08 -2.17
CA GLU A 230 5.26 14.81 -0.89
C GLU A 230 3.86 15.31 -0.50
N GLY A 231 3.48 15.06 0.75
CA GLY A 231 2.16 15.41 1.27
C GLY A 231 1.11 14.33 1.00
N THR A 232 -0.09 14.55 1.56
CA THR A 232 -1.29 13.78 1.24
C THR A 232 -1.90 14.33 -0.05
N THR A 233 -1.52 13.72 -1.18
CA THR A 233 -1.93 14.11 -2.54
C THR A 233 -3.23 13.48 -2.97
N CYS A 234 -3.67 13.75 -4.20
CA CYS A 234 -4.91 13.20 -4.77
C CYS A 234 -5.00 11.67 -4.61
N GLU A 235 -3.89 10.97 -4.84
CA GLU A 235 -3.84 9.50 -4.83
C GLU A 235 -3.82 8.91 -3.41
N ALA A 236 -3.61 9.71 -2.37
CA ALA A 236 -3.77 9.25 -0.99
C ALA A 236 -5.26 8.95 -0.69
N CYS A 237 -6.16 9.73 -1.28
CA CYS A 237 -7.60 9.50 -1.15
C CYS A 237 -8.18 8.64 -2.28
N HIS A 238 -7.68 8.83 -3.51
CA HIS A 238 -8.23 8.21 -4.71
C HIS A 238 -7.47 6.98 -5.21
N GLY A 239 -6.37 6.58 -4.56
CA GLY A 239 -5.57 5.43 -4.97
C GLY A 239 -4.63 5.69 -6.16
N PRO A 240 -3.83 4.70 -6.56
CA PRO A 240 -2.84 4.81 -7.62
C PRO A 240 -3.44 4.99 -9.03
N GLY A 241 -3.05 6.06 -9.71
CA GLY A 241 -3.66 6.55 -10.94
C GLY A 241 -3.19 5.96 -12.27
N SER A 242 -2.17 5.10 -12.28
CA SER A 242 -1.56 4.65 -13.54
C SER A 242 -2.51 3.96 -14.51
N LYS A 243 -3.58 3.32 -14.01
CA LYS A 243 -4.56 2.61 -14.84
C LYS A 243 -5.84 3.43 -15.07
N TYR A 244 -6.46 3.97 -14.01
CA TYR A 244 -7.74 4.68 -14.15
C TYR A 244 -7.64 6.04 -14.87
N ILE A 245 -6.46 6.63 -15.02
CA ILE A 245 -6.29 7.84 -15.85
C ILE A 245 -6.67 7.59 -17.32
N ALA A 246 -6.36 6.40 -17.85
CA ALA A 246 -6.77 6.04 -19.20
C ALA A 246 -8.30 5.96 -19.30
N ILE A 247 -8.96 5.40 -18.28
CA ILE A 247 -10.41 5.33 -18.18
C ILE A 247 -11.00 6.74 -18.09
N HIS A 248 -10.47 7.62 -17.24
CA HIS A 248 -10.93 9.01 -17.19
C HIS A 248 -10.87 9.71 -18.55
N LYS A 249 -9.84 9.44 -19.37
CA LYS A 249 -9.76 9.98 -20.72
C LYS A 249 -10.85 9.43 -21.64
N THR A 250 -11.17 8.14 -21.56
CA THR A 250 -12.25 7.54 -22.36
C THR A 250 -13.64 8.00 -21.90
N ILE A 251 -13.82 8.33 -20.62
CA ILE A 251 -15.09 8.91 -20.11
C ILE A 251 -15.39 10.24 -20.79
N MET A 252 -14.36 11.06 -21.07
CA MET A 252 -14.57 12.36 -21.73
C MET A 252 -15.17 12.22 -23.14
N SER A 253 -14.85 11.12 -23.85
CA SER A 253 -15.43 10.84 -25.17
C SER A 253 -16.72 10.00 -25.08
N LYS A 254 -16.71 8.91 -24.31
CA LYS A 254 -17.85 7.98 -24.18
C LYS A 254 -19.02 8.54 -23.37
N LYS A 255 -18.79 9.54 -22.51
CA LYS A 255 -19.79 10.13 -21.60
C LYS A 255 -20.55 9.08 -20.76
N SER A 256 -19.87 7.98 -20.40
CA SER A 256 -20.40 6.92 -19.54
C SER A 256 -19.27 6.20 -18.82
N TYR A 257 -19.52 5.76 -17.58
CA TYR A 257 -18.67 4.83 -16.82
C TYR A 257 -19.44 4.14 -15.69
N THR A 258 -18.88 3.03 -15.22
CA THR A 258 -19.27 2.36 -13.97
C THR A 258 -18.21 2.59 -12.90
N PRO A 259 -18.55 2.84 -11.62
CA PRO A 259 -17.54 2.96 -10.57
C PRO A 259 -16.64 1.71 -10.44
N GLN A 260 -17.18 0.53 -10.72
CA GLN A 260 -16.48 -0.75 -10.62
C GLN A 260 -15.26 -0.81 -11.56
N GLU A 261 -15.36 -0.31 -12.79
CA GLU A 261 -14.22 -0.32 -13.72
C GLU A 261 -13.07 0.56 -13.22
N LEU A 262 -13.38 1.65 -12.51
CA LEU A 262 -12.41 2.53 -11.89
C LEU A 262 -11.74 1.87 -10.68
N PHE A 263 -12.53 1.19 -9.84
CA PHE A 263 -12.02 0.54 -8.64
C PHE A 263 -11.12 -0.66 -8.97
N GLN A 264 -11.50 -1.47 -9.95
CA GLN A 264 -10.65 -2.53 -10.49
C GLN A 264 -9.35 -1.99 -11.13
N ALA A 265 -9.38 -0.77 -11.64
CA ALA A 265 -8.20 -0.06 -12.11
C ALA A 265 -7.39 0.64 -10.99
N GLY A 266 -7.70 0.37 -9.72
CA GLY A 266 -6.97 0.84 -8.55
C GLY A 266 -7.50 2.13 -7.92
N GLN A 267 -8.60 2.70 -8.44
CA GLN A 267 -9.19 3.87 -7.80
C GLN A 267 -9.86 3.48 -6.47
N TYR A 268 -9.67 4.27 -5.42
CA TYR A 268 -10.33 4.01 -4.16
C TYR A 268 -11.76 4.56 -4.14
N LYS A 269 -12.67 3.76 -3.57
CA LYS A 269 -13.93 4.28 -3.03
C LYS A 269 -13.60 5.08 -1.77
N VAL A 270 -13.64 6.41 -1.89
CA VAL A 270 -13.38 7.32 -0.75
C VAL A 270 -14.42 7.05 0.35
N SER A 271 -13.92 6.61 1.51
CA SER A 271 -14.70 6.22 2.70
C SER A 271 -13.87 6.47 3.96
N ALA A 272 -14.46 6.25 5.15
CA ALA A 272 -13.77 6.42 6.42
C ALA A 272 -12.43 5.66 6.52
N GLY A 273 -12.32 4.49 5.88
CA GLY A 273 -11.10 3.67 5.88
C GLY A 273 -9.89 4.39 5.26
N VAL A 274 -10.12 5.19 4.22
CA VAL A 274 -9.06 5.99 3.58
C VAL A 274 -8.54 7.05 4.55
N CYS A 275 -9.44 7.76 5.25
CA CYS A 275 -9.08 8.81 6.19
C CYS A 275 -8.36 8.25 7.43
N THR A 276 -8.85 7.13 7.98
CA THR A 276 -8.33 6.52 9.21
C THR A 276 -6.97 5.86 9.03
N THR A 277 -6.47 5.73 7.80
CA THR A 277 -5.07 5.34 7.53
C THR A 277 -4.07 6.31 8.19
N CYS A 278 -4.42 7.60 8.26
CA CYS A 278 -3.62 8.64 8.90
C CYS A 278 -4.29 9.20 10.16
N HIS A 279 -5.62 9.34 10.14
CA HIS A 279 -6.41 9.81 11.27
C HIS A 279 -6.71 8.67 12.24
N ASN A 280 -5.69 8.24 12.97
CA ASN A 280 -5.79 7.17 13.96
C ASN A 280 -4.94 7.48 15.20
N ARG A 281 -4.93 6.54 16.16
CA ARG A 281 -4.20 6.67 17.44
C ARG A 281 -2.67 6.78 17.31
N ARG A 282 -2.06 6.56 16.13
CA ARG A 282 -0.63 6.83 15.90
C ARG A 282 -0.35 8.32 15.70
N ASN A 283 -1.37 9.12 15.38
CA ASN A 283 -1.21 10.57 15.33
C ASN A 283 -0.80 11.05 16.74
N PRO A 284 0.37 11.68 16.92
CA PRO A 284 0.81 12.10 18.25
C PRO A 284 -0.10 13.14 18.90
N MET A 285 -0.92 13.84 18.10
CA MET A 285 -1.94 14.77 18.61
C MET A 285 -3.25 14.07 19.00
N ALA A 286 -3.41 12.78 18.70
CA ALA A 286 -4.59 12.02 19.07
C ALA A 286 -4.50 11.59 20.55
N GLY A 287 -5.43 12.08 21.37
CA GLY A 287 -5.60 11.59 22.73
C GLY A 287 -6.08 10.13 22.79
N PRO A 288 -6.10 9.50 23.98
CA PRO A 288 -6.48 8.09 24.16
C PRO A 288 -7.89 7.78 23.60
N ASP A 289 -8.81 8.75 23.69
CA ASP A 289 -10.19 8.62 23.24
C ASP A 289 -10.42 9.09 21.80
N TYR A 290 -9.36 9.49 21.08
CA TYR A 290 -9.51 9.96 19.71
C TYR A 290 -10.19 8.93 18.81
N ARG A 291 -11.27 9.34 18.18
CA ARG A 291 -11.96 8.63 17.10
C ARG A 291 -12.16 9.62 15.97
N PHE A 292 -11.81 9.21 14.76
CA PHE A 292 -12.05 10.03 13.59
C PHE A 292 -13.54 9.98 13.24
N ASP A 293 -14.18 11.16 13.21
CA ASP A 293 -15.57 11.31 12.79
C ASP A 293 -15.60 11.59 11.28
N TYR A 294 -15.89 10.56 10.49
CA TYR A 294 -15.91 10.67 9.03
C TYR A 294 -17.04 11.59 8.55
N GLU A 295 -18.23 11.48 9.10
CA GLU A 295 -19.38 12.25 8.61
C GLU A 295 -19.20 13.74 8.83
N LYS A 296 -18.57 14.11 9.96
CA LYS A 296 -18.22 15.50 10.25
C LYS A 296 -17.06 16.01 9.41
N SER A 297 -16.02 15.22 9.21
CA SER A 297 -14.76 15.69 8.60
C SER A 297 -14.60 15.43 7.11
N LYS A 298 -15.49 14.67 6.45
CA LYS A 298 -15.36 14.33 5.00
C LYS A 298 -15.37 15.54 4.06
N ASP A 299 -15.84 16.70 4.52
CA ASP A 299 -15.88 17.96 3.78
C ASP A 299 -14.82 18.97 4.25
N GLU A 300 -14.24 18.76 5.44
CA GLU A 300 -13.31 19.69 6.07
C GLU A 300 -11.93 19.64 5.42
N ASP A 301 -11.42 20.80 5.00
CA ASP A 301 -10.05 20.93 4.46
C ASP A 301 -9.76 19.97 3.28
N THR A 302 -10.79 19.66 2.51
CA THR A 302 -10.70 18.89 1.26
C THR A 302 -10.69 19.81 0.05
N HIS A 303 -10.40 19.25 -1.14
CA HIS A 303 -10.54 20.03 -2.36
C HIS A 303 -12.01 20.30 -2.68
N GLU A 304 -12.26 21.32 -3.49
CA GLU A 304 -13.59 21.64 -3.99
C GLU A 304 -14.25 20.40 -4.62
N LYS A 305 -15.46 20.06 -4.15
CA LYS A 305 -16.24 18.92 -4.64
C LYS A 305 -17.06 19.37 -5.83
N VAL A 306 -16.85 18.70 -6.96
CA VAL A 306 -17.60 18.95 -8.20
C VAL A 306 -18.50 17.75 -8.46
N PRO A 307 -19.79 17.96 -8.82
CA PRO A 307 -20.69 16.86 -9.15
C PRO A 307 -20.12 15.95 -10.24
N LEU A 308 -20.13 14.64 -9.99
CA LEU A 308 -19.71 13.64 -10.97
C LEU A 308 -20.70 13.62 -12.13
N LYS A 309 -20.18 13.73 -13.35
CA LYS A 309 -20.97 13.60 -14.58
C LYS A 309 -20.81 12.20 -15.14
N TYR A 310 -21.75 11.76 -15.99
CA TYR A 310 -21.59 10.56 -16.82
C TYR A 310 -21.58 9.21 -16.09
N ARG A 311 -21.97 9.17 -14.81
CA ARG A 311 -22.13 7.89 -14.10
C ARG A 311 -23.31 7.14 -14.72
N ALA A 312 -23.07 5.93 -15.21
CA ALA A 312 -24.14 5.05 -15.70
C ALA A 312 -25.12 4.76 -14.54
N LYS A 313 -26.41 4.70 -14.89
CA LYS A 313 -27.47 4.30 -13.95
C LYS A 313 -27.40 2.80 -13.69
#